data_AF-A0A377BMI8-F1
#
_entry.id   AF-A0A377BMI8-F1
#
_cell.length_a   1.000
_cell.length_b   1.000
_cell.length_c   1.000
_cell.angle_alpha   90.00
_cell.angle_beta   90.00
_cell.angle_gamma   90.00
#
_symmetry.space_group_name_H-M   'P 1'
#
loop_
_entity.id
_entity.type
_entity.pdbx_description
1 polymer ?
#
loop_
_entity_poly.entity_id
_entity_poly.type
_entity_poly.pdbx_seq_one_letter_code
_entity_poly.pdbx_strand_id
1 'polypeptide(L)' 'MYTIPFLLWTSEKWQATHPRDFSQDVDRKYSLAELIHTWSDLAGLSYDGYDPTRSVVNPQFKETTAGLVTRTRKTR' A
#
# COMPACT_ATOMS: atom_id res chain seq x y z
N MET A 1 4.18 -13.66 13.32
CA MET A 1 3.00 -14.28 12.67
C MET A 1 2.02 -13.18 12.28
N TYR A 2 2.22 -12.49 11.15
CA TYR A 2 1.27 -11.51 10.57
C TYR A 2 1.42 -11.40 9.03
N THR A 3 2.18 -12.30 8.41
CA THR A 3 2.36 -12.31 6.95
C THR A 3 1.07 -12.80 6.30
N ILE A 4 0.56 -12.03 5.36
CA ILE A 4 -0.66 -12.36 4.63
C ILE A 4 -0.43 -12.21 3.12
N PRO A 5 -1.09 -13.01 2.28
CA PRO A 5 -0.97 -12.88 0.84
C PRO A 5 -1.67 -11.59 0.36
N PHE A 6 -1.00 -10.85 -0.52
CA PHE A 6 -1.57 -9.70 -1.21
C PHE A 6 -1.35 -9.90 -2.72
N LEU A 7 -2.43 -9.85 -3.50
CA LEU A 7 -2.41 -10.11 -4.93
C LEU A 7 -3.15 -8.99 -5.65
N LEU A 8 -2.56 -8.49 -6.74
CA LEU A 8 -3.17 -7.51 -7.63
C LEU A 8 -3.33 -8.13 -9.02
N TRP A 9 -4.57 -8.18 -9.52
CA TRP A 9 -4.85 -8.57 -10.89
C TRP A 9 -5.53 -7.41 -11.62
N THR A 10 -5.01 -7.08 -12.80
CA THR A 10 -5.54 -6.02 -13.66
C THR A 10 -5.96 -6.63 -15.00
N SER A 11 -7.14 -6.25 -15.49
CA SER A 11 -7.58 -6.66 -16.83
C SER A 11 -6.72 -6.01 -17.93
N GLU A 12 -6.59 -6.67 -19.09
CA GLU A 12 -5.84 -6.15 -20.23
C GLU A 12 -6.34 -4.76 -20.68
N LYS A 13 -7.66 -4.55 -20.68
CA LYS A 13 -8.28 -3.26 -21.04
C LYS A 13 -7.90 -2.15 -20.06
N TRP A 14 -7.79 -2.48 -18.78
CA TRP A 14 -7.33 -1.54 -17.75
C TRP A 14 -5.86 -1.20 -17.94
N GLN A 15 -5.01 -2.21 -18.14
CA GLN A 15 -3.58 -2.02 -18.35
C GLN A 15 -3.27 -1.23 -19.63
N ALA A 16 -4.07 -1.40 -20.68
CA ALA A 16 -3.95 -0.62 -21.91
C ALA A 16 -4.26 0.88 -21.71
N THR A 17 -5.20 1.21 -20.82
CA THR A 17 -5.56 2.60 -20.50
C THR A 17 -4.68 3.22 -19.41
N HIS A 18 -4.11 2.38 -18.55
CA HIS A 18 -3.26 2.77 -17.43
C HIS A 18 -1.97 1.92 -17.42
N PRO A 19 -1.03 2.17 -18.35
CA PRO A 19 0.20 1.39 -18.43
C PRO A 19 1.05 1.63 -17.18
N ARG A 20 1.08 0.65 -16.29
CA ARG A 20 1.94 0.60 -15.11
C ARG A 20 2.62 -0.76 -15.02
N ASP A 21 3.88 -0.74 -14.62
CA ASP A 21 4.65 -1.92 -14.29
C ASP A 21 4.79 -2.00 -12.76
N PHE A 22 4.23 -3.06 -12.17
CA PHE A 22 4.28 -3.32 -10.73
C PHE A 22 5.34 -4.37 -10.35
N SER A 23 6.11 -4.87 -11.31
CA SER A 23 7.10 -5.94 -11.08
C SER A 23 8.18 -5.53 -10.07
N GLN A 24 8.52 -4.24 -10.01
CA GLN A 24 9.52 -3.69 -9.10
C GLN A 24 8.99 -3.48 -7.67
N ASP A 25 7.68 -3.62 -7.46
CA ASP A 25 7.01 -3.23 -6.21
C ASP A 25 6.68 -4.43 -5.32
N VAL A 26 6.86 -5.66 -5.83
CA VAL A 26 6.39 -6.90 -5.20
C VAL A 26 7.08 -7.25 -3.87
N ASP A 27 8.32 -6.79 -3.67
CA ASP A 27 9.13 -7.10 -2.49
C ASP A 27 9.13 -5.98 -1.43
N ARG A 28 8.34 -4.93 -1.64
CA ARG A 28 8.24 -3.78 -0.72
C ARG A 28 7.63 -4.20 0.61
N LYS A 29 8.23 -3.77 1.73
CA LYS A 29 7.65 -4.02 3.06
C LYS A 29 6.39 -3.20 3.24
N TYR A 30 5.26 -3.88 3.32
CA TYR A 30 3.94 -3.26 3.33
C TYR A 30 3.08 -3.74 4.50
N SER A 31 2.28 -2.82 5.05
CA SER A 31 1.27 -3.09 6.07
C SER A 31 -0.11 -2.89 5.46
N LEU A 32 -1.01 -3.87 5.60
CA LEU A 32 -2.39 -3.73 5.10
C LEU A 32 -3.21 -2.65 5.81
N ALA A 33 -2.72 -2.08 6.91
CA ALA A 33 -3.35 -0.90 7.51
C ALA A 33 -3.43 0.28 6.52
N GLU A 34 -2.51 0.35 5.55
CA GLU A 34 -2.42 1.44 4.56
C GLU A 34 -3.15 1.10 3.24
N LEU A 35 -3.94 0.02 3.20
CA LEU A 35 -4.65 -0.47 2.00
C LEU A 35 -5.48 0.61 1.29
N ILE A 36 -6.07 1.52 2.06
CA ILE A 36 -6.92 2.57 1.49
C ILE A 36 -6.13 3.47 0.52
N HIS A 37 -4.87 3.81 0.84
CA HIS A 37 -4.02 4.63 -0.02
C HIS A 37 -3.66 3.90 -1.31
N THR A 38 -3.31 2.61 -1.23
CA THR A 38 -3.02 1.77 -2.39
C THR A 38 -4.24 1.66 -3.31
N TRP A 39 -5.42 1.43 -2.75
CA TRP A 39 -6.66 1.34 -3.53
C TRP A 39 -7.01 2.66 -4.21
N SER A 40 -6.88 3.78 -3.50
CA SER A 40 -7.13 5.11 -4.08
C SER A 40 -6.18 5.43 -5.23
N ASP A 41 -4.90 5.07 -5.11
CA ASP A 41 -3.93 5.24 -6.20
C ASP A 41 -4.30 4.42 -7.44
N LEU A 42 -4.68 3.15 -7.24
CA LEU A 42 -5.14 2.28 -8.33
C LEU A 42 -6.41 2.81 -9.00
N ALA A 43 -7.32 3.40 -8.23
CA ALA A 43 -8.55 4.01 -8.75
C ALA A 43 -8.33 5.41 -9.35
N GLY A 44 -7.12 5.99 -9.24
CA GLY A 44 -6.83 7.35 -9.68
C GLY A 44 -7.53 8.44 -8.85
N LEU A 45 -7.87 8.15 -7.59
CA LEU A 45 -8.56 9.06 -6.68
C LEU A 45 -7.56 9.90 -5.88
N SER A 46 -7.85 11.20 -5.76
CA SER A 46 -7.13 12.12 -4.87
C SER A 46 -8.12 12.92 -4.03
N TYR A 47 -7.81 13.07 -2.74
CA TYR A 47 -8.66 13.74 -1.76
C TYR A 47 -7.82 14.17 -0.55
N ASP A 48 -8.38 15.04 0.29
CA ASP A 48 -7.72 15.49 1.51
C ASP A 48 -7.50 14.32 2.49
N GLY A 49 -6.23 13.98 2.74
CA GLY A 49 -5.84 12.82 3.56
C GLY A 49 -5.35 11.61 2.75
N TYR A 50 -5.39 11.66 1.41
CA TYR A 50 -4.64 10.72 0.59
C TYR A 50 -3.13 11.00 0.71
N ASP A 51 -2.35 9.97 1.03
CA ASP A 51 -0.90 10.03 1.12
C ASP A 51 -0.27 9.04 0.11
N PRO A 52 0.32 9.53 -1.00
CA PRO A 52 0.91 8.67 -2.02
C PRO A 52 2.14 7.89 -1.52
N THR A 53 2.79 8.35 -0.44
CA THR A 53 3.97 7.67 0.13
C THR A 53 3.60 6.36 0.84
N ARG A 54 2.31 6.14 1.11
CA ARG A 54 1.78 4.95 1.78
C ARG A 54 1.16 3.94 0.82
N SER A 55 1.04 4.28 -0.46
CA SER A 55 0.56 3.38 -1.51
C SER A 55 1.72 2.50 -2.00
N VAL A 56 1.58 1.17 -1.89
CA VAL A 56 2.66 0.23 -2.27
C VAL A 56 2.97 0.24 -3.76
N VAL A 57 2.02 0.67 -4.59
CA VAL A 57 2.14 0.75 -6.05
C VAL A 57 2.58 2.13 -6.55
N ASN A 58 2.83 3.07 -5.63
CA ASN A 58 3.25 4.42 -5.99
C ASN A 58 4.77 4.49 -6.11
N PRO A 59 5.33 5.22 -7.09
CA PRO A 59 6.77 5.48 -7.16
C PRO A 59 7.33 6.22 -5.94
N GLN A 60 6.48 7.01 -5.25
CA GLN A 60 6.86 7.78 -4.06
C GLN A 60 6.76 6.99 -2.75
N PHE A 61 6.47 5.69 -2.82
CA PHE A 61 6.31 4.83 -1.66
C PHE A 61 7.51 4.92 -0.71
N LYS A 62 7.22 5.01 0.59
CA LYS A 62 8.22 4.99 1.66
C LYS A 62 7.87 3.90 2.65
N GLU A 63 8.80 2.97 2.83
CA GLU A 63 8.68 1.93 3.85
C GLU A 63 8.49 2.58 5.23
N THR A 64 7.36 2.26 5.85
CA THR A 64 7.03 2.74 7.19
C THR A 64 7.08 1.55 8.14
N THR A 65 7.62 1.78 9.34
CA THR A 65 7.63 0.76 10.40
C THR A 65 6.18 0.35 10.72
N ALA A 66 5.82 -0.90 10.45
CA ALA A 66 4.54 -1.46 10.86
C ALA A 66 4.41 -1.35 12.39
N GLY A 67 3.50 -0.50 12.86
CA GLY A 67 3.32 -0.15 14.26
C GLY A 67 2.73 -1.26 15.13
N LEU A 68 3.29 -2.47 15.10
CA LEU A 68 3.04 -3.50 16.11
C LEU A 68 3.94 -3.24 17.32
N VAL A 69 3.76 -2.09 17.97
CA VAL A 69 4.27 -1.85 19.33
C VAL A 69 3.06 -1.57 20.20
N THR A 70 2.44 -2.64 20.72
CA THR A 70 1.56 -2.54 21.87
C THR A 70 2.40 -2.11 23.07
N ARG A 71 2.54 -0.81 23.26
CA ARG A 71 3.20 -0.25 24.43
C ARG A 71 2.22 -0.33 25.60
N THR A 72 2.10 -1.50 26.21
CA THR A 72 1.34 -1.68 27.45
C THR A 72 2.08 -0.92 28.56
N ARG A 73 1.75 0.35 28.79
CA ARG A 73 2.17 1.05 30.01
C ARG A 73 1.44 0.42 31.18
N LYS A 74 2.11 -0.53 31.85
CA LYS A 74 1.69 -1.02 33.16
C LYS A 74 1.97 0.09 34.18
N THR A 75 0.98 0.93 34.46
CA THR A 75 1.02 1.84 35.60
C THR A 75 1.02 1.00 36.88
N ARG A 76 2.06 1.19 37.69
CA ARG A 76 2.09 0.77 39.10
C ARG A 76 1.25 1.70 39.94
#